data_AF-A0A928W6M1-F1
#
_entry.id   AF-A0A928W6M1-F1
#
_cell.length_a   1.000
_cell.length_b   1.000
_cell.length_c   1.000
_cell.angle_alpha   90.00
_cell.angle_beta   90.00
_cell.angle_gamma   90.00
#
_symmetry.space_group_name_H-M   'P 1'
#
loop_
_entity.id
_entity.type
_entity.pdbx_description
1 polymer ?
#
loop_
_entity_poly.entity_id
_entity_poly.type
_entity_poly.pdbx_seq_one_letter_code
_entity_poly.pdbx_strand_id
1 'polypeptide(L)'
;MANILYRVNAGGAEVAAVDGSLPWSADTVETNSPYLADPGSNSVISFPPVEPGVTTTVVPGPIFDTLRYDLAGGSPMQWAFAVPQPGLYEVRLYGGEGFVGASAPGGRVFDVAVEGAVPTSFDDIDYSAQFGYQNGGVVSTIATVNDGTLNLEFGHGVENPFVSGIEIVQLDDTPEENSDIILYRINAGGGQVAAVDGGIPWSADTTETNSPYLVDPGSNNTASFPPVEPGAQLTGVPGPIFDSERWDNVGGSEMQWAFDVPQAGLYEVRLYLGNGFEGTINPGQRVFDVAVEGAVPISFDNIDVSQQFGHLVGGVVSSTVTVNDGILNLEFIHGVQNPLVNAIEIVQLADEPIVEPIV
;
A
#
# COMPACT_ATOMS: atom_id res chain seq x y z
N MET A 1 -4.00 -12.36 -13.13
CA MET A 1 -2.96 -13.14 -13.86
C MET A 1 -1.94 -12.14 -14.30
N ALA A 2 -0.67 -12.27 -13.89
CA ALA A 2 0.41 -11.38 -14.32
C ALA A 2 0.44 -11.25 -15.85
N ASN A 3 0.37 -10.01 -16.35
CA ASN A 3 0.27 -9.69 -17.77
C ASN A 3 1.65 -9.27 -18.29
N ILE A 4 2.36 -10.16 -19.00
CA ILE A 4 3.67 -9.86 -19.57
C ILE A 4 3.49 -8.85 -20.70
N LEU A 5 4.07 -7.66 -20.55
CA LEU A 5 3.99 -6.59 -21.53
C LEU A 5 5.16 -6.60 -22.51
N TYR A 6 6.37 -6.86 -22.01
CA TYR A 6 7.60 -6.77 -22.79
C TYR A 6 8.56 -7.91 -22.46
N ARG A 7 9.26 -8.38 -23.50
CA ARG A 7 10.43 -9.26 -23.42
C ARG A 7 11.45 -8.83 -24.45
N VAL A 8 12.71 -8.69 -24.05
CA VAL A 8 13.82 -8.30 -24.92
C VAL A 8 14.98 -9.28 -24.75
N ASN A 9 15.49 -9.83 -25.85
CA ASN A 9 16.73 -10.60 -25.89
C ASN A 9 17.91 -9.65 -26.20
N ALA A 10 18.56 -9.13 -25.18
CA ALA A 10 19.59 -8.10 -25.31
C ALA A 10 20.85 -8.67 -25.96
N GLY A 11 21.27 -8.04 -27.06
CA GLY A 11 22.37 -8.51 -27.90
C GLY A 11 22.05 -9.70 -28.83
N GLY A 12 20.81 -10.19 -28.84
CA GLY A 12 20.40 -11.38 -29.58
C GLY A 12 19.22 -11.18 -30.54
N ALA A 13 19.02 -12.17 -31.41
CA ALA A 13 17.85 -12.24 -32.29
C ALA A 13 16.57 -12.60 -31.51
N GLU A 14 15.41 -12.49 -32.16
CA GLU A 14 14.14 -12.88 -31.54
C GLU A 14 14.14 -14.37 -31.14
N VAL A 15 13.64 -14.66 -29.94
CA VAL A 15 13.52 -16.03 -29.41
C VAL A 15 12.08 -16.29 -28.99
N ALA A 16 11.52 -17.41 -29.45
CA ALA A 16 10.18 -17.83 -29.05
C ALA A 16 10.12 -18.12 -27.54
N ALA A 17 9.01 -17.74 -26.90
CA ALA A 17 8.76 -18.07 -25.51
C ALA A 17 8.49 -19.57 -25.31
N VAL A 18 8.98 -20.14 -24.21
CA VAL A 18 8.78 -21.57 -23.88
C VAL A 18 7.32 -21.89 -23.58
N ASP A 19 6.61 -20.94 -22.98
CA ASP A 19 5.19 -21.04 -22.58
C ASP A 19 4.21 -20.65 -23.70
N GLY A 20 4.70 -20.30 -24.90
CA GLY A 20 3.88 -19.85 -26.03
C GLY A 20 3.27 -18.44 -25.85
N SER A 21 3.69 -17.69 -24.83
CA SER A 21 3.31 -16.29 -24.64
C SER A 21 4.16 -15.35 -25.52
N LEU A 22 4.25 -14.07 -25.14
CA LEU A 22 4.99 -13.04 -25.88
C LEU A 22 6.44 -13.48 -26.14
N PRO A 23 6.91 -13.47 -27.41
CA PRO A 23 8.29 -13.81 -27.73
C PRO A 23 9.26 -12.76 -27.17
N TRP A 24 10.51 -13.15 -26.99
CA TRP A 24 11.60 -12.25 -26.66
C TRP A 24 12.03 -11.51 -27.91
N SER A 25 11.68 -10.22 -27.99
CA SER A 25 11.98 -9.38 -29.16
C SER A 25 13.49 -9.20 -29.33
N ALA A 26 13.92 -9.04 -30.59
CA ALA A 26 15.33 -8.90 -30.93
C ALA A 26 15.91 -7.56 -30.45
N ASP A 27 17.18 -7.60 -30.06
CA ASP A 27 18.02 -6.44 -29.83
C ASP A 27 19.44 -6.77 -30.28
N THR A 28 19.85 -6.30 -31.45
CA THR A 28 21.07 -6.74 -32.14
C THR A 28 21.97 -5.55 -32.49
N VAL A 29 23.19 -5.81 -32.98
CA VAL A 29 24.07 -4.76 -33.54
C VAL A 29 23.41 -4.07 -34.73
N GLU A 30 22.76 -4.85 -35.59
CA GLU A 30 22.19 -4.36 -36.84
C GLU A 30 20.82 -3.70 -36.63
N THR A 31 20.11 -4.06 -35.57
CA THR A 31 18.77 -3.56 -35.25
C THR A 31 18.61 -3.52 -33.74
N ASN A 32 18.76 -2.31 -33.18
CA ASN A 32 18.48 -2.06 -31.78
C ASN A 32 17.00 -2.28 -31.46
N SER A 33 16.72 -2.69 -30.23
CA SER A 33 15.37 -2.69 -29.69
C SER A 33 14.74 -1.30 -29.78
N PRO A 34 13.44 -1.18 -30.10
CA PRO A 34 12.73 0.10 -30.03
C PRO A 34 12.63 0.65 -28.60
N TYR A 35 12.90 -0.17 -27.57
CA TYR A 35 12.86 0.21 -26.16
C TYR A 35 14.21 0.72 -25.64
N LEU A 36 15.27 0.63 -26.45
CA LEU A 36 16.57 1.21 -26.12
C LEU A 36 16.50 2.73 -26.36
N ALA A 37 16.23 3.47 -25.28
CA ALA A 37 15.87 4.89 -25.33
C ALA A 37 17.07 5.80 -25.61
N ASP A 38 18.17 5.54 -24.91
CA ASP A 38 19.49 6.09 -25.24
C ASP A 38 20.46 4.92 -25.33
N PRO A 39 21.00 4.61 -26.53
CA PRO A 39 22.00 3.58 -26.65
C PRO A 39 23.29 3.93 -25.89
N GLY A 40 23.53 5.20 -25.53
CA GLY A 40 24.73 5.59 -24.82
C GLY A 40 26.00 5.09 -25.52
N SER A 41 26.99 4.69 -24.72
CA SER A 41 28.20 4.01 -25.19
C SER A 41 28.09 2.48 -25.11
N ASN A 42 27.03 1.88 -25.64
CA ASN A 42 26.87 0.43 -25.51
C ASN A 42 27.52 -0.41 -26.63
N SER A 43 27.60 -1.71 -26.38
CA SER A 43 27.94 -2.74 -27.36
C SER A 43 27.21 -4.03 -27.02
N VAL A 44 27.26 -5.01 -27.93
CA VAL A 44 26.70 -6.34 -27.69
C VAL A 44 27.78 -7.40 -27.92
N ILE A 45 27.66 -8.52 -27.24
CA ILE A 45 28.59 -9.64 -27.36
C ILE A 45 27.84 -10.95 -27.14
N SER A 46 28.35 -12.02 -27.76
CA SER A 46 27.90 -13.38 -27.52
C SER A 46 28.99 -14.20 -26.81
N PHE A 47 28.55 -15.10 -25.94
CA PHE A 47 29.40 -16.06 -25.26
C PHE A 47 29.03 -17.49 -25.71
N PRO A 48 29.91 -18.49 -25.48
CA PRO A 48 29.49 -19.89 -25.54
C PRO A 48 28.27 -20.11 -24.64
N PRO A 49 27.43 -21.13 -24.92
CA PRO A 49 26.20 -21.35 -24.20
C PRO A 49 26.37 -21.26 -22.68
N VAL A 50 25.62 -20.36 -22.08
CA VAL A 50 25.59 -20.16 -20.62
C VAL A 50 24.53 -21.11 -20.08
N GLU A 51 24.90 -21.98 -19.13
CA GLU A 51 23.94 -22.92 -18.54
C GLU A 51 22.89 -22.11 -17.76
N PRO A 52 21.58 -22.29 -18.03
CA PRO A 52 20.57 -21.60 -17.25
C PRO A 52 20.57 -22.10 -15.81
N GLY A 53 20.88 -21.22 -14.85
CA GLY A 53 20.73 -21.47 -13.41
C GLY A 53 19.28 -21.34 -12.93
N VAL A 54 18.41 -20.78 -13.77
CA VAL A 54 16.94 -20.76 -13.60
C VAL A 54 16.31 -22.01 -14.21
N THR A 55 15.17 -22.46 -13.67
CA THR A 55 14.41 -23.55 -14.30
C THR A 55 14.03 -23.17 -15.74
N THR A 56 14.59 -23.90 -16.72
CA THR A 56 14.42 -23.71 -18.17
C THR A 56 12.98 -23.89 -18.67
N THR A 57 12.03 -24.15 -17.77
CA THR A 57 10.61 -24.30 -18.05
C THR A 57 9.90 -22.97 -18.31
N VAL A 58 10.55 -21.81 -18.09
CA VAL A 58 9.93 -20.48 -18.26
C VAL A 58 10.75 -19.55 -19.17
N VAL A 59 12.08 -19.63 -19.15
CA VAL A 59 12.97 -18.76 -19.94
C VAL A 59 13.82 -19.60 -20.90
N PRO A 60 13.86 -19.27 -22.21
CA PRO A 60 14.71 -19.97 -23.16
C PRO A 60 16.20 -19.79 -22.81
N GLY A 61 16.97 -20.88 -22.84
CA GLY A 61 18.42 -20.83 -22.64
C GLY A 61 19.17 -19.79 -23.51
N PRO A 62 18.82 -19.64 -24.81
CA PRO A 62 19.48 -18.65 -25.68
C PRO A 62 19.41 -17.19 -25.22
N ILE A 63 18.55 -16.85 -24.25
CA ILE A 63 18.53 -15.50 -23.66
C ILE A 63 19.84 -15.18 -22.95
N PHE A 64 20.53 -16.17 -22.39
CA PHE A 64 21.79 -15.95 -21.65
C PHE A 64 23.05 -16.00 -22.53
N ASP A 65 22.91 -16.35 -23.81
CA ASP A 65 24.04 -16.50 -24.73
C ASP A 65 24.54 -15.16 -25.28
N THR A 66 23.70 -14.12 -25.19
CA THR A 66 23.99 -12.76 -25.64
C THR A 66 23.78 -11.76 -24.51
N LEU A 67 24.46 -10.63 -24.60
CA LEU A 67 24.19 -9.48 -23.74
C LEU A 67 24.43 -8.17 -24.47
N ARG A 68 23.79 -7.12 -23.98
CA ARG A 68 24.17 -5.73 -24.24
C ARG A 68 24.83 -5.16 -22.98
N TYR A 69 25.94 -4.46 -23.14
CA TYR A 69 26.71 -3.85 -22.05
C TYR A 69 27.05 -2.41 -22.38
N ASP A 70 27.18 -1.58 -21.35
CA ASP A 70 27.58 -0.18 -21.47
C ASP A 70 29.09 -0.02 -21.30
N LEU A 71 29.76 0.66 -22.24
CA LEU A 71 31.19 0.92 -22.16
C LEU A 71 31.46 2.14 -21.28
N ALA A 72 32.56 2.08 -20.53
CA ALA A 72 33.00 3.22 -19.73
C ALA A 72 33.22 4.51 -20.57
N GLY A 73 32.79 5.65 -20.01
CA GLY A 73 33.16 6.99 -20.49
C GLY A 73 32.19 7.67 -21.45
N GLY A 74 31.02 7.07 -21.74
CA GLY A 74 29.91 7.72 -22.44
C GLY A 74 28.67 7.92 -21.57
N SER A 75 27.53 8.21 -22.21
CA SER A 75 26.23 8.30 -21.53
C SER A 75 25.77 6.90 -21.09
N PRO A 76 25.10 6.78 -19.94
CA PRO A 76 24.53 5.51 -19.47
C PRO A 76 23.60 4.87 -20.50
N MET A 77 23.62 3.54 -20.57
CA MET A 77 22.62 2.78 -21.33
C MET A 77 21.25 2.89 -20.65
N GLN A 78 20.26 3.41 -21.39
CA GLN A 78 18.90 3.62 -20.89
C GLN A 78 17.86 2.87 -21.71
N TRP A 79 16.84 2.35 -21.02
CA TRP A 79 15.69 1.68 -21.61
C TRP A 79 14.39 2.35 -21.18
N ALA A 80 13.42 2.46 -22.09
CA ALA A 80 12.11 3.03 -21.81
C ALA A 80 11.00 2.17 -22.42
N PHE A 81 10.01 1.81 -21.59
CA PHE A 81 8.88 0.96 -21.96
C PHE A 81 7.57 1.72 -21.72
N ALA A 82 6.81 2.01 -22.78
CA ALA A 82 5.49 2.60 -22.61
C ALA A 82 4.57 1.61 -21.87
N VAL A 83 3.92 2.02 -20.79
CA VAL A 83 3.00 1.15 -20.05
C VAL A 83 1.55 1.56 -20.28
N PRO A 84 0.58 0.62 -20.28
CA PRO A 84 -0.81 0.92 -20.66
C PRO A 84 -1.53 1.86 -19.69
N GLN A 85 -1.08 1.93 -18.44
CA GLN A 85 -1.66 2.75 -17.38
C GLN A 85 -0.63 2.99 -16.25
N PRO A 86 -0.78 4.04 -15.43
CA PRO A 86 -0.08 4.11 -14.16
C PRO A 86 -0.35 2.86 -13.30
N GLY A 87 0.63 2.40 -12.53
CA GLY A 87 0.48 1.23 -11.67
C GLY A 87 1.79 0.52 -11.32
N LEU A 88 1.67 -0.70 -10.80
CA LEU A 88 2.81 -1.54 -10.42
C LEU A 88 3.27 -2.48 -11.54
N TYR A 89 4.58 -2.53 -11.73
CA TYR A 89 5.23 -3.36 -12.73
C TYR A 89 6.39 -4.13 -12.10
N GLU A 90 6.43 -5.44 -12.32
CA GLU A 90 7.62 -6.23 -12.01
C GLU A 90 8.62 -6.08 -13.15
N VAL A 91 9.82 -5.61 -12.83
CA VAL A 91 10.97 -5.55 -13.72
C VAL A 91 11.85 -6.74 -13.43
N ARG A 92 12.12 -7.57 -14.44
CA ARG A 92 13.03 -8.70 -14.34
C ARG A 92 14.20 -8.50 -15.28
N LEU A 93 15.41 -8.53 -14.73
CA LEU A 93 16.66 -8.47 -15.48
C LEU A 93 17.32 -9.83 -15.44
N TYR A 94 17.63 -10.33 -16.62
CA TYR A 94 18.28 -11.61 -16.82
C TYR A 94 19.74 -11.36 -17.20
N GLY A 95 20.64 -12.13 -16.60
CA GLY A 95 22.07 -12.02 -16.86
C GLY A 95 22.80 -13.32 -16.58
N GLY A 96 23.85 -13.57 -17.37
CA GLY A 96 24.81 -14.64 -17.13
C GLY A 96 26.21 -14.11 -17.39
N GLU A 97 27.08 -14.18 -16.38
CA GLU A 97 28.44 -13.67 -16.53
C GLU A 97 29.29 -14.64 -17.38
N GLY A 98 29.54 -14.25 -18.63
CA GLY A 98 30.37 -14.99 -19.58
C GLY A 98 31.81 -14.45 -19.69
N PHE A 99 32.08 -13.24 -19.20
CA PHE A 99 33.38 -12.60 -19.28
C PHE A 99 34.34 -13.16 -18.22
N VAL A 100 35.41 -13.81 -18.68
CA VAL A 100 36.41 -14.43 -17.79
C VAL A 100 37.03 -13.45 -16.78
N GLY A 101 37.15 -12.16 -17.15
CA GLY A 101 37.68 -11.12 -16.27
C GLY A 101 36.79 -10.83 -15.05
N ALA A 102 35.52 -11.22 -15.09
CA ALA A 102 34.54 -11.07 -14.01
C ALA A 102 34.05 -12.43 -13.48
N SER A 103 34.84 -13.50 -13.66
CA SER A 103 34.46 -14.87 -13.27
C SER A 103 34.41 -15.12 -11.75
N ALA A 104 34.94 -14.22 -10.94
CA ALA A 104 34.87 -14.30 -9.48
C ALA A 104 33.86 -13.29 -8.91
N PRO A 105 33.25 -13.56 -7.74
CA PRO A 105 32.48 -12.58 -6.99
C PRO A 105 33.25 -11.26 -6.83
N GLY A 106 32.58 -10.14 -7.04
CA GLY A 106 33.12 -8.77 -7.07
C GLY A 106 33.81 -8.40 -8.38
N GLY A 107 33.88 -9.31 -9.36
CA GLY A 107 34.53 -9.08 -10.66
C GLY A 107 33.76 -8.11 -11.56
N ARG A 108 32.43 -8.06 -11.40
CA ARG A 108 31.55 -7.04 -11.96
C ARG A 108 30.42 -6.78 -10.98
N VAL A 109 30.21 -5.51 -10.66
CA VAL A 109 29.20 -5.04 -9.71
C VAL A 109 28.63 -3.75 -10.27
N PHE A 110 27.32 -3.63 -10.40
CA PHE A 110 26.73 -2.45 -10.99
C PHE A 110 25.30 -2.23 -10.52
N ASP A 111 24.84 -1.00 -10.67
CA ASP A 111 23.50 -0.60 -10.24
C ASP A 111 22.57 -0.46 -11.43
N VAL A 112 21.28 -0.67 -11.20
CA VAL A 112 20.25 -0.31 -12.18
C VAL A 112 19.19 0.56 -11.50
N ALA A 113 19.09 1.81 -11.94
CA ALA A 113 18.01 2.68 -11.53
C ALA A 113 16.73 2.32 -12.29
N VAL A 114 15.61 2.30 -11.57
CA VAL A 114 14.25 2.11 -12.09
C VAL A 114 13.46 3.34 -11.67
N GLU A 115 12.83 4.03 -12.62
CA GLU A 115 12.09 5.27 -12.34
C GLU A 115 12.94 6.34 -11.61
N GLY A 116 14.25 6.37 -11.92
CA GLY A 116 15.19 7.36 -11.37
C GLY A 116 15.76 7.05 -9.98
N ALA A 117 15.41 5.92 -9.36
CA ALA A 117 15.97 5.47 -8.09
C ALA A 117 16.55 4.05 -8.23
N VAL A 118 17.56 3.69 -7.44
CA VAL A 118 18.14 2.33 -7.44
C VAL A 118 17.43 1.48 -6.36
N PRO A 119 16.61 0.48 -6.73
CA PRO A 119 16.01 -0.43 -5.76
C PRO A 119 17.06 -1.35 -5.14
N THR A 120 16.85 -1.78 -3.89
CA THR A 120 17.81 -2.65 -3.16
C THR A 120 18.17 -3.95 -3.88
N SER A 121 17.28 -4.52 -4.68
CA SER A 121 17.59 -5.73 -5.47
C SER A 121 18.42 -5.46 -6.72
N PHE A 122 18.50 -4.20 -7.15
CA PHE A 122 19.32 -3.70 -8.27
C PHE A 122 20.48 -2.81 -7.80
N ASP A 123 20.73 -2.75 -6.49
CA ASP A 123 21.91 -2.13 -5.88
C ASP A 123 23.01 -3.20 -5.79
N ASP A 124 24.20 -2.91 -6.31
CA ASP A 124 25.35 -3.82 -6.36
C ASP A 124 25.05 -5.20 -7.02
N ILE A 125 24.43 -5.22 -8.21
CA ILE A 125 24.18 -6.47 -8.96
C ILE A 125 25.51 -7.16 -9.31
N ASP A 126 25.66 -8.40 -8.84
CA ASP A 126 26.79 -9.29 -9.16
C ASP A 126 26.28 -10.71 -9.50
N TYR A 127 26.13 -11.00 -10.80
CA TYR A 127 25.66 -12.30 -11.28
C TYR A 127 26.64 -13.44 -10.94
N SER A 128 27.95 -13.20 -10.92
CA SER A 128 28.96 -14.21 -10.57
C SER A 128 28.88 -14.59 -9.09
N ALA A 129 28.60 -13.65 -8.20
CA ALA A 129 28.36 -13.92 -6.79
C ALA A 129 27.02 -14.65 -6.55
N GLN A 130 25.96 -14.23 -7.24
CA GLN A 130 24.62 -14.75 -7.00
C GLN A 130 24.38 -16.14 -7.64
N PHE A 131 24.85 -16.34 -8.87
CA PHE A 131 24.53 -17.53 -9.67
C PHE A 131 25.77 -18.34 -10.08
N GLY A 132 26.96 -17.75 -10.01
CA GLY A 132 28.22 -18.36 -10.43
C GLY A 132 28.58 -18.06 -11.88
N TYR A 133 29.88 -18.12 -12.20
CA TYR A 133 30.40 -17.91 -13.56
C TYR A 133 29.75 -18.87 -14.58
N GLN A 134 29.35 -18.34 -15.74
CA GLN A 134 28.65 -19.08 -16.81
C GLN A 134 27.34 -19.76 -16.37
N ASN A 135 26.66 -19.20 -15.35
CA ASN A 135 25.31 -19.58 -15.00
C ASN A 135 24.36 -18.38 -15.16
N GLY A 136 23.27 -18.59 -15.88
CA GLY A 136 22.25 -17.57 -16.09
C GLY A 136 21.30 -17.43 -14.90
N GLY A 137 21.01 -16.20 -14.50
CA GLY A 137 20.12 -15.88 -13.39
C GLY A 137 19.14 -14.75 -13.71
N VAL A 138 18.23 -14.49 -12.78
CA VAL A 138 17.29 -13.37 -12.85
C VAL A 138 17.30 -12.63 -11.53
N VAL A 139 17.35 -11.30 -11.61
CA VAL A 139 17.04 -10.41 -10.49
C VAL A 139 15.76 -9.65 -10.83
N SER A 140 14.97 -9.31 -9.82
CA SER A 140 13.73 -8.56 -10.04
C SER A 140 13.44 -7.55 -8.96
N THR A 141 12.63 -6.56 -9.31
CA THR A 141 12.06 -5.55 -8.41
C THR A 141 10.65 -5.19 -8.88
N ILE A 142 9.88 -4.58 -7.98
CA ILE A 142 8.61 -3.94 -8.32
C ILE A 142 8.85 -2.44 -8.43
N ALA A 143 8.28 -1.81 -9.45
CA ALA A 143 8.35 -0.38 -9.70
C ALA A 143 6.95 0.22 -9.82
N THR A 144 6.78 1.42 -9.28
CA THR A 144 5.57 2.25 -9.44
C THR A 144 5.79 3.21 -10.59
N VAL A 145 5.01 3.09 -11.66
CA VAL A 145 5.11 3.95 -12.85
C VAL A 145 3.91 4.89 -12.89
N ASN A 146 4.16 6.20 -12.99
CA ASN A 146 3.11 7.22 -12.91
C ASN A 146 2.92 8.05 -14.19
N ASP A 147 3.95 8.12 -15.03
CA ASP A 147 3.99 8.96 -16.23
C ASP A 147 3.67 8.20 -17.52
N GLY A 148 3.36 6.91 -17.40
CA GLY A 148 3.08 6.02 -18.53
C GLY A 148 4.33 5.45 -19.21
N THR A 149 5.53 5.65 -18.67
CA THR A 149 6.78 5.10 -19.20
C THR A 149 7.62 4.51 -18.07
N LEU A 150 7.95 3.22 -18.14
CA LEU A 150 8.91 2.60 -17.23
C LEU A 150 10.33 2.82 -17.78
N ASN A 151 11.19 3.45 -16.98
CA ASN A 151 12.55 3.84 -17.31
C ASN A 151 13.57 3.01 -16.53
N LEU A 152 14.59 2.51 -17.22
CA LEU A 152 15.75 1.84 -16.63
C LEU A 152 17.03 2.58 -17.04
N GLU A 153 17.94 2.77 -16.10
CA GLU A 153 19.28 3.31 -16.35
C GLU A 153 20.34 2.41 -15.70
N PHE A 154 21.28 1.94 -16.50
CA PHE A 154 22.37 1.06 -16.04
C PHE A 154 23.56 1.92 -15.57
N GLY A 155 23.80 1.95 -14.27
CA GLY A 155 24.87 2.70 -13.64
C GLY A 155 26.17 1.92 -13.56
N HIS A 156 27.30 2.58 -13.78
CA HIS A 156 28.61 1.95 -13.65
C HIS A 156 29.03 1.79 -12.18
N GLY A 157 29.47 0.58 -11.82
CA GLY A 157 30.21 0.29 -10.59
C GLY A 157 31.59 -0.27 -10.90
N VAL A 158 31.80 -1.54 -10.60
CA VAL A 158 32.97 -2.34 -11.00
C VAL A 158 32.71 -2.99 -12.35
N GLU A 159 33.56 -2.68 -13.34
CA GLU A 159 33.43 -3.14 -14.72
C GLU A 159 32.11 -2.65 -15.40
N ASN A 160 31.89 -2.97 -16.66
CA ASN A 160 30.78 -2.44 -17.47
C ASN A 160 29.43 -3.07 -17.08
N PRO A 161 28.34 -2.33 -16.82
CA PRO A 161 27.04 -2.92 -16.54
C PRO A 161 26.49 -3.64 -17.79
N PHE A 162 25.67 -4.67 -17.59
CA PHE A 162 25.09 -5.43 -18.70
C PHE A 162 23.71 -6.00 -18.42
N VAL A 163 23.03 -6.41 -19.48
CA VAL A 163 21.81 -7.23 -19.42
C VAL A 163 21.77 -8.22 -20.59
N SER A 164 21.30 -9.43 -20.32
CA SER A 164 21.05 -10.48 -21.33
C SER A 164 19.59 -10.53 -21.75
N GLY A 165 18.68 -10.27 -20.82
CA GLY A 165 17.26 -10.13 -21.14
C GLY A 165 16.52 -9.20 -20.20
N ILE A 166 15.45 -8.59 -20.69
CA ILE A 166 14.55 -7.74 -19.91
C ILE A 166 13.14 -8.28 -20.07
N GLU A 167 12.41 -8.46 -18.97
CA GLU A 167 10.98 -8.76 -18.98
C GLU A 167 10.24 -7.76 -18.08
N ILE A 168 9.17 -7.16 -18.61
CA ILE A 168 8.30 -6.24 -17.88
C ILE A 168 6.92 -6.88 -17.76
N VAL A 169 6.47 -7.05 -16.53
CA VAL A 169 5.20 -7.69 -16.21
C VAL A 169 4.31 -6.66 -15.51
N GLN A 170 3.15 -6.39 -16.09
CA GLN A 170 2.11 -5.65 -15.39
C GLN A 170 1.53 -6.52 -14.29
N LEU A 171 1.55 -5.99 -13.08
CA LEU A 171 0.90 -6.61 -11.94
C LEU A 171 -0.56 -6.14 -11.91
N ASP A 172 -1.47 -7.06 -11.57
CA ASP A 172 -2.84 -6.65 -11.24
C ASP A 172 -2.71 -5.75 -9.99
N ASP A 173 -3.12 -4.49 -10.09
CA ASP A 173 -3.00 -3.50 -9.02
C ASP A 173 -3.45 -4.10 -7.68
N THR A 174 -2.46 -4.46 -6.87
CA THR A 174 -2.59 -4.53 -5.43
C THR A 174 -1.37 -3.84 -4.83
N PRO A 175 -1.22 -2.51 -5.00
CA PRO A 175 -0.56 -1.75 -3.96
C PRO A 175 -1.45 -1.82 -2.72
N GLU A 176 -1.27 -2.83 -1.87
CA GLU A 176 -1.86 -2.90 -0.51
C GLU A 176 -1.26 -1.86 0.45
N GLU A 177 -0.78 -0.71 -0.06
CA GLU A 177 -0.18 0.36 0.74
C GLU A 177 -0.80 1.75 0.41
N ASN A 178 -1.83 1.82 -0.45
CA ASN A 178 -2.44 3.11 -0.83
C ASN A 178 -3.98 3.12 -0.77
N SER A 179 -4.59 2.21 -0.03
CA SER A 179 -6.02 2.26 0.25
C SER A 179 -6.27 2.27 1.75
N ASP A 180 -7.14 3.15 2.20
CA ASP A 180 -7.65 3.18 3.55
C ASP A 180 -8.19 1.80 3.97
N ILE A 181 -7.61 1.20 5.02
CA ILE A 181 -7.99 -0.12 5.52
C ILE A 181 -8.86 0.03 6.75
N ILE A 182 -10.11 -0.42 6.69
CA ILE A 182 -10.98 -0.48 7.86
C ILE A 182 -10.50 -1.61 8.78
N LEU A 183 -9.96 -1.26 9.94
CA LEU A 183 -9.45 -2.21 10.93
C LEU A 183 -10.53 -2.66 11.92
N TYR A 184 -11.39 -1.72 12.36
CA TYR A 184 -12.37 -1.97 13.40
C TYR A 184 -13.72 -1.33 13.07
N ARG A 185 -14.79 -2.03 13.44
CA ARG A 185 -16.18 -1.54 13.47
C ARG A 185 -16.89 -2.06 14.71
N ILE A 186 -17.43 -1.16 15.54
CA ILE A 186 -18.11 -1.48 16.80
C ILE A 186 -19.52 -0.91 16.77
N ASN A 187 -20.54 -1.72 17.05
CA ASN A 187 -21.91 -1.28 17.27
C ASN A 187 -22.16 -1.09 18.78
N ALA A 188 -22.05 0.15 19.27
CA ALA A 188 -22.07 0.46 20.69
C ALA A 188 -23.48 0.32 21.29
N GLY A 189 -23.57 -0.44 22.38
CA GLY A 189 -24.83 -0.78 23.04
C GLY A 189 -25.67 -1.85 22.33
N GLY A 190 -25.19 -2.41 21.20
CA GLY A 190 -25.96 -3.25 20.30
C GLY A 190 -25.30 -4.57 19.92
N GLY A 191 -26.08 -5.45 19.29
CA GLY A 191 -25.59 -6.70 18.71
C GLY A 191 -24.79 -6.50 17.42
N GLN A 192 -24.20 -7.57 16.88
CA GLN A 192 -23.45 -7.50 15.63
C GLN A 192 -24.36 -7.10 14.45
N VAL A 193 -23.92 -6.14 13.63
CA VAL A 193 -24.62 -5.67 12.43
C VAL A 193 -23.76 -5.93 11.20
N ALA A 194 -24.37 -6.46 10.13
CA ALA A 194 -23.66 -6.66 8.87
C ALA A 194 -23.30 -5.31 8.22
N ALA A 195 -22.10 -5.23 7.65
CA ALA A 195 -21.72 -4.10 6.82
C ALA A 195 -22.49 -4.08 5.49
N VAL A 196 -22.74 -2.88 4.97
CA VAL A 196 -23.47 -2.70 3.70
C VAL A 196 -22.54 -2.47 2.50
N ASP A 197 -21.26 -2.24 2.76
CA ASP A 197 -20.20 -1.99 1.78
C ASP A 197 -19.34 -3.23 1.49
N GLY A 198 -19.66 -4.37 2.10
CA GLY A 198 -18.90 -5.61 1.96
C GLY A 198 -17.65 -5.70 2.85
N GLY A 199 -17.41 -4.70 3.71
CA GLY A 199 -16.32 -4.73 4.70
C GLY A 199 -16.61 -5.64 5.90
N ILE A 200 -15.74 -5.55 6.92
CA ILE A 200 -15.93 -6.27 8.18
C ILE A 200 -17.26 -5.88 8.85
N PRO A 201 -17.94 -6.81 9.55
CA PRO A 201 -19.18 -6.48 10.26
C PRO A 201 -18.91 -5.53 11.43
N TRP A 202 -19.93 -4.77 11.82
CA TRP A 202 -19.94 -4.01 13.06
C TRP A 202 -20.09 -4.99 14.22
N SER A 203 -19.00 -5.23 14.94
CA SER A 203 -18.95 -6.16 16.08
C SER A 203 -19.81 -5.68 17.24
N ALA A 204 -20.31 -6.64 18.02
CA ALA A 204 -21.22 -6.34 19.13
C ALA A 204 -20.51 -5.66 20.30
N ASP A 205 -21.24 -4.77 20.97
CA ASP A 205 -20.86 -4.18 22.25
C ASP A 205 -22.11 -4.04 23.13
N THR A 206 -22.48 -5.10 23.85
CA THR A 206 -23.76 -5.15 24.58
C THR A 206 -23.58 -4.91 26.08
N THR A 207 -24.70 -4.77 26.81
CA THR A 207 -24.68 -4.73 28.29
C THR A 207 -24.16 -6.04 28.89
N GLU A 208 -24.52 -7.19 28.31
CA GLU A 208 -24.14 -8.52 28.81
C GLU A 208 -22.72 -8.91 28.41
N THR A 209 -22.23 -8.39 27.28
CA THR A 209 -20.91 -8.69 26.74
C THR A 209 -20.36 -7.45 26.06
N ASN A 210 -19.56 -6.71 26.81
CA ASN A 210 -18.83 -5.55 26.31
C ASN A 210 -17.92 -5.95 25.14
N SER A 211 -17.68 -4.98 24.25
CA SER A 211 -16.61 -5.04 23.27
C SER A 211 -15.27 -5.37 23.96
N PRO A 212 -14.42 -6.22 23.37
CA PRO A 212 -13.08 -6.45 23.90
C PRO A 212 -12.20 -5.18 23.89
N TYR A 213 -12.58 -4.17 23.09
CA TYR A 213 -11.86 -2.91 22.97
C TYR A 213 -12.32 -1.86 23.98
N LEU A 214 -13.42 -2.08 24.71
CA LEU A 214 -13.85 -1.21 25.80
C LEU A 214 -13.02 -1.51 27.05
N VAL A 215 -11.88 -0.82 27.19
CA VAL A 215 -10.86 -1.11 28.20
C VAL A 215 -11.17 -0.51 29.56
N ASP A 216 -11.87 0.62 29.61
CA ASP A 216 -12.51 1.14 30.82
C ASP A 216 -13.98 1.42 30.53
N PRO A 217 -14.93 0.63 31.06
CA PRO A 217 -16.35 0.89 30.88
C PRO A 217 -16.83 2.14 31.65
N GLY A 218 -16.06 2.74 32.54
CA GLY A 218 -16.49 3.91 33.29
C GLY A 218 -17.77 3.68 34.09
N SER A 219 -18.65 4.68 34.13
CA SER A 219 -20.01 4.56 34.66
C SER A 219 -21.06 4.39 33.56
N ASN A 220 -20.69 3.64 32.52
CA ASN A 220 -21.52 3.52 31.35
C ASN A 220 -22.84 2.77 31.53
N ASN A 221 -23.71 2.96 30.56
CA ASN A 221 -24.90 2.18 30.33
C ASN A 221 -25.22 2.15 28.83
N THR A 222 -26.19 1.32 28.44
CA THR A 222 -26.66 1.26 27.05
C THR A 222 -28.12 1.68 26.97
N ALA A 223 -28.51 2.26 25.85
CA ALA A 223 -29.91 2.54 25.53
C ALA A 223 -30.21 2.13 24.09
N SER A 224 -31.50 1.94 23.78
CA SER A 224 -31.95 1.60 22.43
C SER A 224 -33.00 2.59 21.94
N PHE A 225 -32.78 3.10 20.74
CA PHE A 225 -33.61 4.07 20.03
C PHE A 225 -33.78 3.69 18.55
N PRO A 226 -34.57 2.64 18.23
CA PRO A 226 -34.80 2.23 16.83
C PRO A 226 -35.33 3.29 15.85
N PRO A 227 -35.91 4.43 16.28
CA PRO A 227 -36.27 5.50 15.35
C PRO A 227 -35.11 6.37 14.85
N VAL A 228 -33.89 6.23 15.38
CA VAL A 228 -32.74 7.02 14.90
C VAL A 228 -32.24 6.42 13.60
N GLU A 229 -32.26 7.21 12.53
CA GLU A 229 -31.83 6.74 11.20
C GLU A 229 -30.68 7.59 10.67
N PRO A 230 -29.81 7.04 9.80
CA PRO A 230 -28.76 7.80 9.14
C PRO A 230 -29.34 9.05 8.45
N GLY A 231 -28.72 10.20 8.67
CA GLY A 231 -29.07 11.42 7.95
C GLY A 231 -28.91 11.25 6.44
N ALA A 232 -29.69 11.99 5.65
CA ALA A 232 -29.75 11.80 4.19
C ALA A 232 -28.41 11.92 3.44
N GLN A 233 -27.40 12.55 4.05
CA GLN A 233 -26.06 12.69 3.47
C GLN A 233 -25.10 11.56 3.88
N LEU A 234 -25.45 10.78 4.91
CA LEU A 234 -24.66 9.64 5.37
C LEU A 234 -25.02 8.41 4.54
N THR A 235 -24.12 7.99 3.66
CA THR A 235 -24.28 6.81 2.79
C THR A 235 -23.26 5.73 3.15
N GLY A 236 -23.51 4.48 2.76
CA GLY A 236 -22.58 3.37 3.02
C GLY A 236 -22.59 2.85 4.46
N VAL A 237 -23.56 3.27 5.29
CA VAL A 237 -23.65 2.91 6.71
C VAL A 237 -24.99 2.21 6.98
N PRO A 238 -25.02 1.07 7.69
CA PRO A 238 -26.26 0.40 8.05
C PRO A 238 -27.03 1.20 9.12
N GLY A 239 -28.31 1.47 8.88
CA GLY A 239 -29.19 2.13 9.86
C GLY A 239 -29.19 1.50 11.27
N PRO A 240 -29.22 0.16 11.41
CA PRO A 240 -29.27 -0.50 12.72
C PRO A 240 -28.10 -0.21 13.69
N ILE A 241 -27.01 0.44 13.27
CA ILE A 241 -25.96 0.86 14.20
C ILE A 241 -26.37 2.09 15.03
N PHE A 242 -27.41 2.81 14.61
CA PHE A 242 -27.97 3.94 15.35
C PHE A 242 -29.11 3.52 16.31
N ASP A 243 -29.59 2.27 16.21
CA ASP A 243 -30.67 1.72 17.06
C ASP A 243 -30.25 1.60 18.53
N SER A 244 -28.96 1.68 18.83
CA SER A 244 -28.41 1.62 20.17
C SER A 244 -27.31 2.65 20.38
N GLU A 245 -27.07 2.98 21.64
CA GLU A 245 -25.93 3.78 22.07
C GLU A 245 -25.34 3.20 23.36
N ARG A 246 -24.05 3.48 23.57
CA ARG A 246 -23.42 3.42 24.88
C ARG A 246 -23.14 4.85 25.33
N TRP A 247 -23.48 5.17 26.58
CA TRP A 247 -23.32 6.50 27.16
C TRP A 247 -22.74 6.40 28.56
N ASP A 248 -22.05 7.45 29.00
CA ASP A 248 -21.40 7.47 30.32
C ASP A 248 -22.20 8.26 31.36
N ASN A 249 -22.38 7.71 32.56
CA ASN A 249 -23.07 8.42 33.62
C ASN A 249 -22.09 9.21 34.49
N VAL A 250 -22.56 10.31 35.08
CA VAL A 250 -21.74 11.09 35.99
C VAL A 250 -21.36 10.29 37.24
N GLY A 251 -20.11 10.44 37.68
CA GLY A 251 -19.63 9.95 38.99
C GLY A 251 -18.66 8.77 38.97
N GLY A 252 -18.27 8.27 37.79
CA GLY A 252 -17.20 7.27 37.60
C GLY A 252 -15.97 7.79 36.86
N SER A 253 -15.11 6.86 36.41
CA SER A 253 -14.15 7.12 35.33
C SER A 253 -14.88 7.31 34.00
N GLU A 254 -14.20 7.92 33.05
CA GLU A 254 -14.69 8.12 31.68
C GLU A 254 -14.65 6.81 30.89
N MET A 255 -15.56 6.64 29.91
CA MET A 255 -15.50 5.51 28.99
C MET A 255 -14.26 5.59 28.09
N GLN A 256 -13.47 4.51 28.06
CA GLN A 256 -12.27 4.41 27.25
C GLN A 256 -12.26 3.18 26.35
N TRP A 257 -11.87 3.38 25.10
CA TRP A 257 -11.59 2.31 24.14
C TRP A 257 -10.10 2.30 23.77
N ALA A 258 -9.56 1.11 23.54
CA ALA A 258 -8.21 0.93 23.00
C ALA A 258 -8.21 -0.13 21.89
N PHE A 259 -7.51 0.18 20.80
CA PHE A 259 -7.43 -0.67 19.61
C PHE A 259 -5.97 -0.95 19.28
N ASP A 260 -5.59 -2.23 19.20
CA ASP A 260 -4.27 -2.61 18.70
C ASP A 260 -4.16 -2.20 17.22
N VAL A 261 -3.21 -1.35 16.87
CA VAL A 261 -2.96 -0.98 15.48
C VAL A 261 -1.61 -1.58 15.03
N PRO A 262 -1.59 -2.37 13.95
CA PRO A 262 -0.47 -3.25 13.65
C PRO A 262 0.81 -2.52 13.20
N GLN A 263 0.69 -1.24 12.85
CA GLN A 263 1.76 -0.40 12.32
C GLN A 263 1.72 0.96 13.03
N ALA A 264 2.87 1.64 13.12
CA ALA A 264 2.87 3.06 13.41
C ALA A 264 2.46 3.80 12.12
N GLY A 265 1.60 4.81 12.22
CA GLY A 265 1.07 5.47 11.03
C GLY A 265 -0.10 6.39 11.30
N LEU A 266 -0.72 6.88 10.22
CA LEU A 266 -1.89 7.74 10.26
C LEU A 266 -3.19 6.91 10.26
N TYR A 267 -4.11 7.25 11.17
CA TYR A 267 -5.40 6.59 11.32
C TYR A 267 -6.52 7.63 11.29
N GLU A 268 -7.66 7.27 10.72
CA GLU A 268 -8.91 8.00 10.87
C GLU A 268 -9.80 7.30 11.90
N VAL A 269 -10.22 8.06 12.91
CA VAL A 269 -11.25 7.68 13.86
C VAL A 269 -12.57 8.26 13.36
N ARG A 270 -13.58 7.42 13.17
CA ARG A 270 -14.95 7.83 12.82
C ARG A 270 -15.89 7.44 13.95
N LEU A 271 -16.58 8.45 14.50
CA LEU A 271 -17.59 8.25 15.54
C LEU A 271 -18.97 8.52 14.96
N TYR A 272 -19.82 7.50 15.01
CA TYR A 272 -21.21 7.59 14.57
C TYR A 272 -22.09 7.94 15.75
N LEU A 273 -22.83 9.02 15.61
CA LEU A 273 -23.55 9.68 16.69
C LEU A 273 -24.97 10.02 16.23
N GLY A 274 -25.97 9.77 17.07
CA GLY A 274 -27.35 10.14 16.84
C GLY A 274 -28.05 10.39 18.18
N ASN A 275 -28.86 11.44 18.25
CA ASN A 275 -29.61 11.74 19.46
C ASN A 275 -30.98 11.06 19.44
N GLY A 276 -31.08 9.91 20.12
CA GLY A 276 -32.35 9.21 20.37
C GLY A 276 -33.11 9.70 21.60
N PHE A 277 -32.45 10.46 22.49
CA PHE A 277 -33.01 10.81 23.79
C PHE A 277 -33.82 12.11 23.76
N GLU A 278 -35.06 12.03 24.24
CA GLU A 278 -36.01 13.15 24.32
C GLU A 278 -35.54 14.30 25.23
N GLY A 279 -34.66 14.03 26.21
CA GLY A 279 -34.15 15.07 27.10
C GLY A 279 -33.18 16.05 26.44
N THR A 280 -32.67 15.73 25.25
CA THR A 280 -31.56 16.44 24.59
C THR A 280 -31.88 16.82 23.14
N ILE A 281 -33.17 16.99 22.79
CA ILE A 281 -33.65 17.28 21.42
C ILE A 281 -33.05 18.55 20.81
N ASN A 282 -32.78 19.57 21.62
CA ASN A 282 -32.34 20.89 21.14
C ASN A 282 -30.82 21.07 21.28
N PRO A 283 -30.21 21.93 20.43
CA PRO A 283 -28.84 22.37 20.60
C PRO A 283 -28.52 22.86 22.03
N GLY A 284 -27.32 22.57 22.49
CA GLY A 284 -26.74 22.91 23.77
C GLY A 284 -27.18 22.01 24.93
N GLN A 285 -28.04 21.02 24.69
CA GLN A 285 -28.54 20.13 25.75
C GLN A 285 -27.64 18.92 26.02
N ARG A 286 -26.82 18.52 25.03
CA ARG A 286 -25.77 17.52 25.16
C ARG A 286 -24.55 18.01 24.40
N VAL A 287 -23.46 18.27 25.10
CA VAL A 287 -22.20 18.73 24.54
C VAL A 287 -21.08 17.99 25.26
N PHE A 288 -20.21 17.31 24.54
CA PHE A 288 -19.12 16.54 25.15
C PHE A 288 -17.90 16.51 24.25
N ASP A 289 -16.77 16.11 24.81
CA ASP A 289 -15.51 16.01 24.08
C ASP A 289 -15.11 14.55 23.91
N VAL A 290 -14.29 14.24 22.91
CA VAL A 290 -13.62 12.94 22.81
C VAL A 290 -12.13 13.16 22.60
N ALA A 291 -11.31 12.63 23.51
CA ALA A 291 -9.87 12.58 23.34
C ALA A 291 -9.47 11.37 22.49
N VAL A 292 -8.50 11.59 21.61
CA VAL A 292 -7.81 10.58 20.80
C VAL A 292 -6.32 10.71 21.12
N GLU A 293 -5.67 9.62 21.52
CA GLU A 293 -4.25 9.65 21.93
C GLU A 293 -3.96 10.68 23.04
N GLY A 294 -4.91 10.84 23.97
CA GLY A 294 -4.80 11.75 25.12
C GLY A 294 -4.97 13.24 24.81
N ALA A 295 -5.32 13.61 23.57
CA ALA A 295 -5.62 14.99 23.18
C ALA A 295 -7.02 15.07 22.57
N VAL A 296 -7.74 16.19 22.74
CA VAL A 296 -9.05 16.41 22.09
C VAL A 296 -8.84 17.09 20.74
N PRO A 297 -9.07 16.40 19.60
CA PRO A 297 -9.00 17.03 18.29
C PRO A 297 -10.15 18.02 18.08
N ILE A 298 -9.95 19.02 17.21
CA ILE A 298 -10.97 20.07 16.99
C ILE A 298 -12.31 19.54 16.47
N SER A 299 -12.30 18.41 15.75
CA SER A 299 -13.53 17.77 15.27
C SER A 299 -14.29 17.04 16.37
N PHE A 300 -13.64 16.73 17.49
CA PHE A 300 -14.22 16.10 18.68
C PHE A 300 -14.27 17.03 19.89
N ASP A 301 -14.01 18.32 19.69
CA ASP A 301 -14.15 19.37 20.71
C ASP A 301 -15.59 19.92 20.66
N ASN A 302 -16.26 19.94 21.82
CA ASN A 302 -17.62 20.41 22.02
C ASN A 302 -18.64 19.80 21.03
N ILE A 303 -18.64 18.47 20.89
CA ILE A 303 -19.59 17.75 20.04
C ILE A 303 -21.00 17.94 20.58
N ASP A 304 -21.84 18.59 19.78
CA ASP A 304 -23.28 18.72 20.02
C ASP A 304 -24.07 17.98 18.94
N VAL A 305 -24.52 16.77 19.26
CA VAL A 305 -25.19 15.85 18.33
C VAL A 305 -26.49 16.46 17.78
N SER A 306 -27.27 17.12 18.62
CA SER A 306 -28.55 17.73 18.23
C SER A 306 -28.36 19.00 17.41
N GLN A 307 -27.29 19.75 17.65
CA GLN A 307 -26.91 20.88 16.79
C GLN A 307 -26.39 20.42 15.42
N GLN A 308 -25.58 19.36 15.38
CA GLN A 308 -24.95 18.91 14.14
C GLN A 308 -25.92 18.14 13.23
N PHE A 309 -26.73 17.25 13.80
CA PHE A 309 -27.55 16.31 13.01
C PHE A 309 -29.06 16.49 13.26
N GLY A 310 -29.43 16.93 14.46
CA GLY A 310 -30.82 17.00 14.91
C GLY A 310 -31.25 15.75 15.68
N HIS A 311 -32.50 15.76 16.16
CA HIS A 311 -33.08 14.63 16.90
C HIS A 311 -33.53 13.52 15.95
N LEU A 312 -33.27 12.25 16.32
CA LEU A 312 -33.52 11.04 15.52
C LEU A 312 -32.76 11.01 14.17
N VAL A 313 -31.66 11.75 14.07
CA VAL A 313 -30.81 11.77 12.88
C VAL A 313 -29.40 11.36 13.28
N GLY A 314 -28.93 10.28 12.70
CA GLY A 314 -27.56 9.80 12.82
C GLY A 314 -26.61 10.56 11.90
N GLY A 315 -25.40 10.81 12.37
CA GLY A 315 -24.31 11.42 11.63
C GLY A 315 -22.98 10.78 11.99
N VAL A 316 -21.91 11.29 11.38
CA VAL A 316 -20.54 10.88 11.65
C VAL A 316 -19.68 12.13 11.87
N VAL A 317 -18.82 12.07 12.86
CA VAL A 317 -17.68 12.98 13.01
C VAL A 317 -16.40 12.17 12.87
N SER A 318 -15.36 12.75 12.29
CA SER A 318 -14.08 12.06 12.17
C SER A 318 -12.89 12.94 12.48
N SER A 319 -11.78 12.30 12.83
CA SER A 319 -10.49 12.94 13.06
C SER A 319 -9.36 12.02 12.64
N THR A 320 -8.26 12.59 12.17
CA THR A 320 -7.04 11.83 11.88
C THR A 320 -6.03 11.97 13.00
N VAL A 321 -5.29 10.90 13.29
CA VAL A 321 -4.30 10.84 14.36
C VAL A 321 -3.12 9.97 13.96
N THR A 322 -1.91 10.36 14.33
CA THR A 322 -0.72 9.52 14.18
C THR A 322 -0.53 8.68 15.43
N VAL A 323 -0.51 7.35 15.29
CA VAL A 323 -0.29 6.40 16.39
C VAL A 323 1.12 5.84 16.27
N ASN A 324 1.87 5.81 17.38
CA ASN A 324 3.29 5.43 17.38
C ASN A 324 3.63 4.27 18.32
N ASP A 325 2.76 3.98 19.29
CA ASP A 325 2.96 2.95 20.31
C ASP A 325 2.23 1.64 20.00
N GLY A 326 1.51 1.60 18.87
CA GLY A 326 0.73 0.45 18.42
C GLY A 326 -0.65 0.34 19.07
N ILE A 327 -1.11 1.34 19.83
CA ILE A 327 -2.43 1.33 20.48
C ILE A 327 -3.12 2.67 20.21
N LEU A 328 -4.27 2.65 19.53
CA LEU A 328 -5.12 3.83 19.40
C LEU A 328 -6.09 3.91 20.58
N ASN A 329 -6.03 4.99 21.34
CA ASN A 329 -6.80 5.23 22.56
C ASN A 329 -7.87 6.30 22.33
N LEU A 330 -9.10 6.03 22.80
CA LEU A 330 -10.21 6.97 22.84
C LEU A 330 -10.70 7.15 24.28
N GLU A 331 -11.05 8.37 24.66
CA GLU A 331 -11.69 8.70 25.94
C GLU A 331 -12.84 9.69 25.73
N PHE A 332 -14.04 9.33 26.18
CA PHE A 332 -15.24 10.18 26.06
C PHE A 332 -15.40 11.02 27.31
N ILE A 333 -15.33 12.35 27.19
CA ILE A 333 -15.17 13.27 28.32
C ILE A 333 -16.47 14.04 28.54
N HIS A 334 -16.92 14.11 29.80
CA HIS A 334 -18.13 14.85 30.14
C HIS A 334 -18.01 16.36 29.90
N GLY A 335 -19.06 16.92 29.29
CA GLY A 335 -19.33 18.35 29.23
C GLY A 335 -20.71 18.69 29.80
N VAL A 336 -21.63 19.08 28.93
CA VAL A 336 -23.06 19.22 29.24
C VAL A 336 -23.76 17.89 28.95
N GLN A 337 -24.38 17.31 29.98
CA GLN A 337 -24.97 15.96 29.91
C GLN A 337 -23.88 14.89 29.68
N ASN A 338 -24.30 13.68 29.35
CA ASN A 338 -23.51 12.47 29.29
C ASN A 338 -23.01 12.27 27.86
N PRO A 339 -21.71 11.95 27.66
CA PRO A 339 -21.21 11.58 26.36
C PRO A 339 -21.84 10.27 25.89
N LEU A 340 -21.90 10.08 24.57
CA LEU A 340 -22.42 8.85 23.96
C LEU A 340 -21.70 8.50 22.67
N VAL A 341 -21.85 7.24 22.26
CA VAL A 341 -21.53 6.78 20.91
C VAL A 341 -22.51 5.70 20.47
N ASN A 342 -22.90 5.73 19.19
CA ASN A 342 -23.70 4.67 18.57
C ASN A 342 -22.81 3.65 17.87
N ALA A 343 -21.75 4.11 17.18
CA ALA A 343 -20.76 3.21 16.60
C ALA A 343 -19.37 3.85 16.46
N ILE A 344 -18.34 3.02 16.40
CA ILE A 344 -16.93 3.42 16.21
C ILE A 344 -16.38 2.67 14.99
N GLU A 345 -15.73 3.38 14.07
CA GLU A 345 -14.93 2.79 12.99
C GLU A 345 -13.51 3.36 13.03
N ILE A 346 -12.52 2.48 12.93
CA ILE A 346 -11.09 2.84 12.88
C ILE A 346 -10.54 2.42 11.53
N VAL A 347 -9.93 3.37 10.83
CA VAL A 347 -9.41 3.19 9.49
C VAL A 347 -7.93 3.52 9.48
N GLN A 348 -7.08 2.61 9.04
CA GLN A 348 -5.70 2.94 8.72
C GLN A 348 -5.68 3.71 7.41
N LEU A 349 -5.11 4.90 7.41
CA LEU A 349 -4.97 5.68 6.18
C LEU A 349 -3.66 5.32 5.50
N ALA A 350 -3.64 5.42 4.17
CA ALA A 350 -2.37 5.40 3.45
C ALA A 350 -1.51 6.58 3.94
N ASP A 351 -0.22 6.34 4.17
CA ASP A 351 0.71 7.43 4.46
C ASP A 351 0.69 8.39 3.26
N GLU A 352 0.31 9.66 3.46
CA GLU A 352 0.47 10.63 2.40
C GLU A 352 1.97 10.72 2.07
N PRO A 353 2.37 10.61 0.78
CA PRO A 353 3.76 10.79 0.42
C PRO A 353 4.19 12.19 0.89
N ILE A 354 5.14 12.22 1.82
CA ILE A 354 5.73 13.46 2.31
C ILE A 354 6.42 14.11 1.10
N VAL A 355 5.75 15.08 0.47
CA VAL A 355 6.40 15.97 -0.50
C VAL A 355 7.31 16.86 0.33
N GLU A 356 8.58 16.50 0.45
CA GLU A 356 9.55 17.41 1.04
C GLU A 356 9.51 18.74 0.28
N PRO A 357 9.52 19.89 0.98
CA PRO A 357 9.59 21.17 0.30
C PRO A 357 10.88 21.21 -0.51
N ILE A 358 10.76 21.44 -1.81
CA ILE A 358 11.89 21.73 -2.69
C ILE A 358 12.62 22.94 -2.08
N VAL A 359 13.81 22.72 -1.52
CA VAL A 359 14.69 23.77 -0.99
C VAL A 359 15.55 24.36 -2.10
#